data_AF-A0A4U8SD56-F1
#
_entry.id   AF-A0A4U8SD56-F1
#
_cell.length_a   1.000
_cell.length_b   1.000
_cell.length_c   1.000
_cell.angle_alpha   90.00
_cell.angle_beta   90.00
_cell.angle_gamma   90.00
#
_symmetry.space_group_name_H-M   'P 1'
#
loop_
_entity.id
_entity.type
_entity.pdbx_description
1 polymer ?
#
loop_
_entity_poly.entity_id
_entity_poly.type
_entity_poly.pdbx_seq_one_letter_code
_entity_poly.pdbx_strand_id
1 'polypeptide(L)'
;MENNPSSPQLEDNPYDTTSDEQELSGLENEISQLEQALEQNGSTYLAESLTDEDKEMFFDNPQAFFQTMMQRINGFYQEQIGSKRERVTQLQEGIAQKKSNAQFYQAEKDFAQTHSDVSADELMAYAQESLPPKVLREIGKLQPLEALNAIYEHYMLENKAQEPELPKQASGSEIDANSIDANSNDTDYFNRA
;
A
#
# COMPACT_ATOMS: atom_id res chain seq x y z
N MET A 1 -16.30 31.14 35.36
CA MET A 1 -15.11 30.62 34.66
C MET A 1 -15.20 29.12 34.71
N GLU A 2 -15.82 28.50 33.70
CA GLU A 2 -15.80 27.05 33.53
C GLU A 2 -14.93 26.75 32.32
N ASN A 3 -13.69 26.32 32.61
CA ASN A 3 -12.79 25.75 31.64
C ASN A 3 -13.31 24.35 31.31
N ASN A 4 -13.98 24.21 30.16
CA ASN A 4 -14.24 22.91 29.58
C ASN A 4 -12.96 22.49 28.85
N PRO A 5 -12.26 21.42 29.27
CA PRO A 5 -11.07 20.97 28.54
C PRO A 5 -11.53 20.48 27.17
N SER A 6 -11.08 21.18 26.12
CA SER A 6 -11.22 20.75 24.74
C SER A 6 -10.77 19.30 24.64
N SER A 7 -11.72 18.41 24.33
CA SER A 7 -11.41 17.04 23.92
C SER A 7 -10.33 17.09 22.83
N PRO A 8 -9.37 16.16 22.82
CA PRO A 8 -8.43 16.04 21.71
C PRO A 8 -9.28 15.87 20.44
N GLN A 9 -9.21 16.82 19.53
CA GLN A 9 -9.75 16.63 18.19
C GLN A 9 -9.00 15.41 17.63
N LEU A 10 -9.76 14.33 17.41
CA LEU A 10 -9.29 13.23 16.58
C LEU A 10 -8.80 13.87 15.29
N GLU A 11 -7.52 13.77 15.00
CA GLU A 11 -7.01 14.06 13.66
C GLU A 11 -7.87 13.24 12.69
N ASP A 12 -8.57 13.91 11.77
CA ASP A 12 -9.35 13.24 10.72
C ASP A 12 -8.44 12.23 10.06
N ASN A 13 -8.76 10.93 10.16
CA ASN A 13 -8.04 9.91 9.40
C ASN A 13 -8.26 10.23 7.91
N PRO A 14 -7.22 10.64 7.16
CA PRO A 14 -7.38 11.07 5.77
C PRO A 14 -7.84 9.94 4.85
N TYR A 15 -7.86 8.70 5.37
CA TYR A 15 -8.25 7.49 4.67
C TYR A 15 -9.53 6.85 5.24
N ASP A 16 -10.35 7.58 5.99
CA ASP A 16 -11.67 7.08 6.41
C ASP A 16 -12.56 6.77 5.18
N THR A 17 -13.11 5.56 5.19
CA THR A 17 -13.99 5.03 4.13
C THR A 17 -15.45 4.92 4.56
N THR A 18 -15.79 5.28 5.80
CA THR A 18 -17.11 5.02 6.37
C THR A 18 -18.26 5.58 5.51
N SER A 19 -18.14 6.82 5.05
CA SER A 19 -19.16 7.44 4.18
C SER A 19 -19.25 6.76 2.81
N ASP A 20 -18.12 6.42 2.21
CA ASP A 20 -18.07 5.79 0.87
C ASP A 20 -18.68 4.38 0.93
N GLU A 21 -18.42 3.63 1.99
CA GLU A 21 -18.99 2.29 2.20
C GLU A 21 -20.51 2.32 2.43
N GLN A 22 -21.01 3.35 3.12
CA GLN A 22 -22.44 3.57 3.27
C GLN A 22 -23.11 3.89 1.94
N GLU A 23 -22.51 4.76 1.13
CA GLU A 23 -23.01 5.08 -0.21
C GLU A 23 -23.00 3.85 -1.11
N LEU A 24 -21.91 3.08 -1.11
CA LEU A 24 -21.76 1.85 -1.89
C LEU A 24 -22.87 0.85 -1.57
N SER A 25 -23.10 0.57 -0.29
CA SER A 25 -24.16 -0.34 0.16
C SER A 25 -25.55 0.17 -0.25
N GLY A 26 -25.79 1.48 -0.16
CA GLY A 26 -27.03 2.08 -0.64
C GLY A 26 -27.25 1.86 -2.14
N LEU A 27 -26.24 2.13 -2.96
CA LEU A 27 -26.31 1.96 -4.41
C LEU A 27 -26.45 0.50 -4.83
N GLU A 28 -25.76 -0.43 -4.19
CA GLU A 28 -25.90 -1.87 -4.48
C GLU A 28 -27.33 -2.36 -4.21
N ASN A 29 -27.94 -1.89 -3.11
CA ASN A 29 -29.34 -2.20 -2.81
C ASN A 29 -30.30 -1.58 -3.83
N GLU A 30 -30.10 -0.32 -4.20
CA GLU A 30 -30.92 0.35 -5.22
C GLU A 30 -30.82 -0.34 -6.58
N ILE A 31 -29.61 -0.70 -7.02
CA ILE A 31 -29.39 -1.42 -8.27
C ILE A 31 -30.12 -2.77 -8.24
N SER A 32 -30.00 -3.53 -7.14
CA SER A 32 -30.68 -4.83 -7.01
C SER A 32 -32.20 -4.69 -7.10
N GLN A 33 -32.78 -3.66 -6.47
CA GLN A 33 -34.22 -3.40 -6.57
C GLN A 33 -34.63 -3.00 -7.99
N LEU A 34 -33.83 -2.17 -8.65
CA LEU A 34 -34.07 -1.77 -10.03
C LEU A 34 -33.97 -2.99 -10.96
N GLU A 35 -32.96 -3.83 -10.84
CA GLU A 35 -32.81 -5.05 -11.63
C GLU A 35 -34.02 -5.97 -11.50
N GLN A 36 -34.51 -6.19 -10.28
CA GLN A 36 -35.74 -6.98 -10.07
C GLN A 36 -36.96 -6.34 -10.74
N ALA A 37 -37.10 -5.01 -10.67
CA ALA A 37 -38.18 -4.31 -11.34
C ALA A 37 -38.05 -4.38 -12.88
N LEU A 38 -36.83 -4.31 -13.41
CA LEU A 38 -36.55 -4.44 -14.85
C LEU A 38 -36.84 -5.85 -15.35
N GLU A 39 -36.48 -6.89 -14.58
CA GLU A 39 -36.80 -8.28 -14.92
C GLU A 39 -38.31 -8.53 -14.95
N GLN A 40 -39.06 -7.96 -14.00
CA GLN A 40 -40.52 -8.11 -13.95
C GLN A 40 -41.23 -7.35 -15.07
N ASN A 41 -40.75 -6.16 -15.41
CA ASN A 41 -41.42 -5.25 -16.36
C ASN A 41 -40.81 -5.27 -17.77
N GLY A 42 -39.69 -5.96 -17.98
CA GLY A 42 -38.94 -5.91 -19.23
C GLY A 42 -39.73 -6.40 -20.44
N SER A 43 -40.58 -7.43 -20.24
CA SER A 43 -41.47 -7.92 -21.30
C SER A 43 -42.54 -6.89 -21.69
N THR A 44 -43.11 -6.18 -20.72
CA THR A 44 -44.07 -5.08 -20.95
C THR A 44 -43.40 -3.91 -21.69
N TYR A 45 -42.23 -3.46 -21.22
CA TYR A 45 -41.45 -2.41 -21.88
C TYR A 45 -41.15 -2.76 -23.35
N LEU A 46 -40.70 -3.99 -23.60
CA LEU A 46 -40.42 -4.44 -24.95
C LEU A 46 -41.68 -4.40 -25.82
N ALA A 47 -42.78 -4.98 -25.34
CA ALA A 47 -44.04 -5.02 -26.07
C ALA A 47 -44.57 -3.62 -26.40
N GLU A 48 -44.46 -2.67 -25.47
CA GLU A 48 -44.85 -1.27 -25.68
C GLU A 48 -43.92 -0.52 -26.65
N SER A 49 -42.65 -0.95 -26.73
CA SER A 49 -41.66 -0.33 -27.63
C SER A 49 -41.69 -0.85 -29.07
N LEU A 50 -42.45 -1.93 -29.34
CA LEU A 50 -42.52 -2.55 -30.67
C LEU A 50 -43.22 -1.65 -31.68
N THR A 51 -42.53 -1.36 -32.77
CA THR A 51 -43.08 -0.69 -33.94
C THR A 51 -43.69 -1.69 -34.93
N ASP A 52 -44.41 -1.22 -35.94
CA ASP A 52 -44.92 -2.10 -36.98
C ASP A 52 -43.79 -2.69 -37.85
N GLU A 53 -42.70 -1.94 -38.05
CA GLU A 53 -41.48 -2.44 -38.71
C GLU A 53 -40.84 -3.58 -37.91
N ASP A 54 -40.81 -3.48 -36.56
CA ASP A 54 -40.31 -4.57 -35.72
C ASP A 54 -41.19 -5.83 -35.87
N LYS A 55 -42.51 -5.68 -35.99
CA LYS A 55 -43.43 -6.81 -36.18
C LYS A 55 -43.25 -7.46 -37.55
N GLU A 56 -43.02 -6.69 -38.60
CA GLU A 56 -42.68 -7.22 -39.93
C GLU A 56 -41.32 -7.94 -39.89
N MET A 57 -40.32 -7.35 -39.23
CA MET A 57 -39.00 -7.94 -39.05
C MET A 57 -39.06 -9.29 -38.32
N PHE A 58 -39.99 -9.48 -37.38
CA PHE A 58 -40.19 -10.77 -36.72
C PHE A 58 -40.51 -11.90 -37.72
N PHE A 59 -41.27 -11.61 -38.77
CA PHE A 59 -41.64 -12.60 -39.79
C PHE A 59 -40.60 -12.70 -40.92
N ASP A 60 -40.08 -11.56 -41.38
CA ASP A 60 -39.20 -11.48 -42.55
C ASP A 60 -37.74 -11.81 -42.22
N ASN A 61 -37.28 -11.42 -41.03
CA ASN A 61 -35.92 -11.67 -40.54
C ASN A 61 -35.87 -11.82 -39.01
N PRO A 62 -36.28 -13.00 -38.48
CA PRO A 62 -36.36 -13.23 -37.03
C PRO A 62 -35.03 -12.98 -36.29
N GLN A 63 -33.90 -13.25 -36.94
CA GLN A 63 -32.59 -13.02 -36.35
C GLN A 63 -32.34 -11.52 -36.09
N ALA A 64 -32.60 -10.67 -37.09
CA ALA A 64 -32.46 -9.22 -36.94
C ALA A 64 -33.42 -8.69 -35.86
N PHE A 65 -34.66 -9.21 -35.82
CA PHE A 65 -35.62 -8.85 -34.79
C PHE A 65 -35.08 -9.10 -33.38
N PHE A 66 -34.59 -10.31 -33.09
CA PHE A 66 -34.06 -10.61 -31.75
C PHE A 66 -32.81 -9.81 -31.41
N GLN A 67 -31.96 -9.48 -32.39
CA GLN A 67 -30.82 -8.58 -32.17
C GLN A 67 -31.26 -7.17 -31.77
N THR A 68 -32.24 -6.60 -32.48
CA THR A 68 -32.83 -5.29 -32.15
C THR A 68 -33.46 -5.31 -30.76
N MET A 69 -34.17 -6.37 -30.39
CA MET A 69 -34.75 -6.51 -29.05
C MET A 69 -33.67 -6.51 -27.97
N MET A 70 -32.61 -7.30 -28.14
CA MET A 70 -31.50 -7.33 -27.17
C MET A 70 -30.80 -5.97 -27.03
N GLN A 71 -30.63 -5.23 -28.12
CA GLN A 71 -30.08 -3.87 -28.07
C GLN A 71 -30.98 -2.92 -27.28
N ARG A 72 -32.31 -2.99 -27.45
CA ARG A 72 -33.27 -2.18 -26.69
C ARG A 72 -33.28 -2.53 -25.21
N ILE A 73 -33.25 -3.83 -24.87
CA ILE A 73 -33.11 -4.27 -23.47
C ILE A 73 -31.84 -3.67 -22.88
N ASN A 74 -30.70 -3.83 -23.54
CA ASN A 74 -29.44 -3.28 -23.05
C ASN A 74 -29.49 -1.75 -22.89
N GLY A 75 -30.09 -1.03 -23.84
CA GLY A 75 -30.30 0.42 -23.74
C GLY A 75 -31.13 0.78 -22.51
N PHE A 76 -32.26 0.09 -22.30
CA PHE A 76 -33.11 0.28 -21.13
C PHE A 76 -32.37 0.04 -19.82
N TYR A 77 -31.59 -1.05 -19.70
CA TYR A 77 -30.76 -1.28 -18.52
C TYR A 77 -29.73 -0.15 -18.32
N GLN A 78 -29.06 0.30 -19.38
CA GLN A 78 -28.08 1.40 -19.27
C GLN A 78 -28.72 2.71 -18.81
N GLU A 79 -29.90 3.05 -19.31
CA GLU A 79 -30.63 4.24 -18.89
C GLU A 79 -31.05 4.18 -17.42
N GLN A 80 -31.47 3.00 -16.94
CA GLN A 80 -32.04 2.85 -15.60
C GLN A 80 -30.98 2.69 -14.52
N ILE A 81 -29.88 1.98 -14.79
CA ILE A 81 -28.87 1.65 -13.76
C ILE A 81 -27.42 1.98 -14.15
N GLY A 82 -27.16 2.46 -15.37
CA GLY A 82 -25.79 2.67 -15.88
C GLY A 82 -24.94 3.61 -15.02
N SER A 83 -25.45 4.81 -14.72
CA SER A 83 -24.73 5.79 -13.89
C SER A 83 -24.51 5.32 -12.44
N LYS A 84 -25.45 4.54 -11.90
CA LYS A 84 -25.32 3.95 -10.56
C LYS A 84 -24.23 2.89 -10.54
N ARG A 85 -24.17 2.02 -11.56
CA ARG A 85 -23.09 1.04 -11.71
C ARG A 85 -21.73 1.70 -11.88
N GLU A 86 -21.65 2.79 -12.65
CA GLU A 86 -20.42 3.58 -12.77
C GLU A 86 -19.98 4.13 -11.40
N ARG A 87 -20.90 4.70 -10.62
CA ARG A 87 -20.62 5.20 -9.27
C ARG A 87 -20.17 4.10 -8.31
N VAL A 88 -20.78 2.92 -8.37
CA VAL A 88 -20.36 1.73 -7.60
C VAL A 88 -18.91 1.39 -7.91
N THR A 89 -18.53 1.31 -9.19
CA THR A 89 -17.13 1.03 -9.58
C THR A 89 -16.17 2.08 -9.02
N GLN A 90 -16.50 3.37 -9.17
CA GLN A 90 -15.69 4.47 -8.64
C GLN A 90 -15.52 4.38 -7.10
N LEU A 91 -16.60 4.08 -6.37
CA LEU A 91 -16.56 3.91 -4.92
C LEU A 91 -15.70 2.71 -4.52
N GLN A 92 -15.84 1.57 -5.20
CA GLN A 92 -15.04 0.37 -4.91
C GLN A 92 -13.55 0.63 -5.11
N GLU A 93 -13.17 1.28 -6.21
CA GLU A 93 -11.78 1.67 -6.49
C GLU A 93 -11.25 2.67 -5.44
N GLY A 94 -12.04 3.70 -5.12
CA GLY A 94 -11.68 4.71 -4.13
C GLY A 94 -11.52 4.14 -2.72
N ILE A 95 -12.44 3.27 -2.29
CA ILE A 95 -12.36 2.58 -0.99
C ILE A 95 -11.14 1.67 -0.94
N ALA A 96 -10.88 0.90 -2.00
CA ALA A 96 -9.71 0.02 -2.06
C ALA A 96 -8.40 0.83 -1.94
N GLN A 97 -8.30 1.95 -2.66
CA GLN A 97 -7.14 2.84 -2.59
C GLN A 97 -6.98 3.45 -1.19
N LYS A 98 -8.07 3.98 -0.60
CA LYS A 98 -8.04 4.54 0.77
C LYS A 98 -7.62 3.50 1.80
N LYS A 99 -8.17 2.28 1.74
CA LYS A 99 -7.77 1.19 2.64
C LYS A 99 -6.30 0.81 2.50
N SER A 100 -5.79 0.74 1.28
CA SER A 100 -4.37 0.50 1.04
C SER A 100 -3.49 1.59 1.68
N ASN A 101 -3.88 2.85 1.52
CA ASN A 101 -3.14 3.97 2.11
C ASN A 101 -3.26 4.01 3.63
N ALA A 102 -4.43 3.67 4.19
CA ALA A 102 -4.64 3.54 5.62
C ALA A 102 -3.72 2.49 6.24
N GLN A 103 -3.55 1.34 5.59
CA GLN A 103 -2.64 0.28 6.04
C GLN A 103 -1.18 0.76 6.07
N PHE A 104 -0.75 1.48 5.03
CA PHE A 104 0.61 2.03 4.98
C PHE A 104 0.82 3.07 6.08
N TYR A 105 -0.11 4.02 6.22
CA TYR A 105 -0.07 5.04 7.26
C TYR A 105 -0.06 4.46 8.68
N GLN A 106 -0.86 3.42 8.92
CA GLN A 106 -0.86 2.73 10.21
C GLN A 106 0.48 2.03 10.46
N ALA A 107 1.06 1.38 9.44
CA ALA A 107 2.36 0.74 9.56
C ALA A 107 3.49 1.74 9.84
N GLU A 108 3.49 2.92 9.23
CA GLU A 108 4.45 3.99 9.57
C GLU A 108 4.32 4.43 11.02
N LYS A 109 3.07 4.61 11.50
CA LYS A 109 2.78 4.94 12.90
C LYS A 109 3.25 3.85 13.86
N ASP A 110 2.96 2.59 13.55
CA ASP A 110 3.34 1.44 14.37
C ASP A 110 4.87 1.26 14.39
N PHE A 111 5.53 1.42 13.24
CA PHE A 111 6.98 1.38 13.13
C PHE A 111 7.65 2.47 13.96
N ALA A 112 7.16 3.71 13.88
CA ALA A 112 7.73 4.83 14.65
C ALA A 112 7.58 4.67 16.17
N GLN A 113 6.63 3.84 16.64
CA GLN A 113 6.49 3.52 18.06
C GLN A 113 7.57 2.54 18.55
N THR A 114 8.08 1.66 17.69
CA THR A 114 9.07 0.63 18.05
C THR A 114 10.50 0.99 17.63
N HIS A 115 10.66 1.87 16.63
CA HIS A 115 11.94 2.30 16.07
C HIS A 115 12.00 3.82 16.01
N SER A 116 12.52 4.43 17.08
CA SER A 116 12.69 5.89 17.16
C SER A 116 14.00 6.40 16.56
N ASP A 117 14.89 5.49 16.18
CA ASP A 117 16.24 5.75 15.68
C ASP A 117 16.27 6.06 14.18
N VAL A 118 15.25 5.63 13.43
CA VAL A 118 15.15 5.84 11.98
C VAL A 118 13.70 6.06 11.58
N SER A 119 13.48 6.91 10.57
CA SER A 119 12.13 7.16 10.04
C SER A 119 11.76 6.17 8.92
N ALA A 120 10.46 5.94 8.72
CA ALA A 120 9.98 5.12 7.60
C ALA A 120 10.42 5.69 6.24
N ASP A 121 10.40 7.01 6.07
CA ASP A 121 10.89 7.69 4.86
C ASP A 121 12.36 7.40 4.57
N GLU A 122 13.20 7.44 5.60
CA GLU A 122 14.63 7.14 5.48
C GLU A 122 14.87 5.67 5.09
N LEU A 123 14.12 4.73 5.68
CA LEU A 123 14.19 3.33 5.29
C LEU A 123 13.75 3.11 3.84
N MET A 124 12.70 3.79 3.40
CA MET A 124 12.23 3.68 2.02
C MET A 124 13.26 4.24 1.02
N ALA A 125 13.95 5.32 1.36
CA ALA A 125 15.06 5.83 0.57
C ALA A 125 16.23 4.83 0.51
N TYR A 126 16.65 4.31 1.67
CA TYR A 126 17.67 3.26 1.75
C TYR A 126 17.30 2.03 0.90
N ALA A 127 16.05 1.57 0.99
CA ALA A 127 15.58 0.42 0.24
C ALA A 127 15.74 0.62 -1.27
N GLN A 128 15.36 1.79 -1.78
CA GLN A 128 15.45 2.11 -3.21
C GLN A 128 16.90 2.25 -3.70
N GLU A 129 17.79 2.76 -2.87
CA GLU A 129 19.18 3.05 -3.24
C GLU A 129 20.11 1.85 -3.05
N SER A 130 19.86 1.03 -2.02
CA SER A 130 20.84 0.06 -1.52
C SER A 130 20.40 -1.39 -1.67
N LEU A 131 19.09 -1.68 -1.73
CA LEU A 131 18.62 -3.06 -1.82
C LEU A 131 18.56 -3.58 -3.26
N PRO A 132 19.04 -4.82 -3.54
CA PRO A 132 18.91 -5.43 -4.85
C PRO A 132 17.44 -5.57 -5.30
N PRO A 133 17.11 -5.44 -6.60
CA PRO A 133 15.74 -5.55 -7.09
C PRO A 133 15.03 -6.86 -6.72
N LYS A 134 15.78 -7.96 -6.58
CA LYS A 134 15.24 -9.24 -6.13
C LYS A 134 14.76 -9.17 -4.67
N VAL A 135 15.51 -8.50 -3.80
CA VAL A 135 15.16 -8.31 -2.39
C VAL A 135 13.94 -7.40 -2.26
N LEU A 136 13.93 -6.27 -2.97
CA LEU A 136 12.78 -5.36 -3.04
C LEU A 136 11.50 -6.07 -3.49
N ARG A 137 11.60 -7.00 -4.44
CA ARG A 137 10.44 -7.79 -4.90
C ARG A 137 9.91 -8.74 -3.83
N GLU A 138 10.76 -9.33 -3.00
CA GLU A 138 10.31 -10.20 -1.91
C GLU A 138 9.71 -9.38 -0.76
N ILE A 139 10.35 -8.26 -0.40
CA ILE A 139 9.82 -7.31 0.59
C ILE A 139 8.47 -6.74 0.15
N GLY A 140 8.31 -6.41 -1.14
CA GLY A 140 7.05 -5.89 -1.69
C GLY A 140 5.87 -6.86 -1.66
N LYS A 141 6.05 -8.11 -1.22
CA LYS A 141 4.96 -9.07 -0.99
C LYS A 141 4.49 -9.11 0.47
N LEU A 142 5.26 -8.49 1.38
CA LEU A 142 4.97 -8.48 2.81
C LEU A 142 3.91 -7.43 3.13
N GLN A 143 3.29 -7.56 4.31
CA GLN A 143 2.44 -6.49 4.83
C GLN A 143 3.27 -5.23 5.12
N PRO A 144 2.70 -4.01 5.06
CA PRO A 144 3.47 -2.78 5.15
C PRO A 144 4.40 -2.68 6.37
N LEU A 145 3.93 -3.08 7.56
CA LEU A 145 4.76 -3.07 8.77
C LEU A 145 5.88 -4.11 8.73
N GLU A 146 5.59 -5.31 8.21
CA GLU A 146 6.60 -6.36 8.02
C GLU A 146 7.66 -5.94 7.00
N ALA A 147 7.24 -5.23 5.94
CA ALA A 147 8.16 -4.68 4.95
C ALA A 147 9.09 -3.63 5.56
N LEU A 148 8.56 -2.68 6.34
CA LEU A 148 9.38 -1.69 7.06
C LEU A 148 10.38 -2.36 8.00
N ASN A 149 9.95 -3.36 8.77
CA ASN A 149 10.83 -4.12 9.66
C ASN A 149 11.92 -4.89 8.90
N ALA A 150 11.58 -5.52 7.77
CA ALA A 150 12.57 -6.20 6.94
C ALA A 150 13.61 -5.25 6.35
N ILE A 151 13.19 -4.06 5.91
CA ILE A 151 14.10 -3.01 5.43
C ILE A 151 15.00 -2.52 6.57
N TYR A 152 14.42 -2.31 7.77
CA TYR A 152 15.16 -1.92 8.96
C TYR A 152 16.25 -2.93 9.34
N GLU A 153 15.97 -4.23 9.28
CA GLU A 153 16.96 -5.27 9.53
C GLU A 153 18.16 -5.17 8.58
N HIS A 154 17.92 -4.93 7.29
CA HIS A 154 18.98 -4.70 6.32
C HIS A 154 19.78 -3.43 6.62
N TYR A 155 19.09 -2.32 6.91
CA TYR A 155 19.68 -1.03 7.27
C TYR A 155 20.60 -1.16 8.50
N MET A 156 20.16 -1.91 9.53
CA MET A 156 20.95 -2.13 10.75
C MET A 156 22.14 -3.06 10.52
N LEU A 157 22.06 -4.05 9.63
CA LEU A 157 23.20 -4.91 9.32
C LEU A 157 24.33 -4.12 8.63
N GLU A 158 23.96 -3.20 7.75
CA GLU A 158 24.93 -2.36 7.03
C GLU A 158 25.53 -1.27 7.93
N ASN A 159 24.72 -0.66 8.81
CA ASN A 159 25.20 0.36 9.75
C ASN A 159 25.93 -0.22 10.97
N LYS A 160 25.55 -1.41 11.48
CA LYS A 160 26.34 -2.11 12.51
C LYS A 160 27.69 -2.62 11.99
N ALA A 161 27.81 -2.89 10.69
CA ALA A 161 29.10 -3.20 10.08
C ALA A 161 30.03 -1.96 9.99
N GLN A 162 29.51 -0.75 10.24
CA GLN A 162 30.25 0.50 10.25
C GLN A 162 30.61 1.04 11.65
N GLU A 163 30.25 0.37 12.75
CA GLU A 163 30.87 0.65 14.05
C GLU A 163 32.21 -0.11 14.13
N PRO A 164 33.38 0.53 13.93
CA PRO A 164 34.62 -0.09 14.36
C PRO A 164 34.58 -0.15 15.88
N GLU A 165 34.53 -1.36 16.45
CA GLU A 165 35.09 -1.60 17.78
C GLU A 165 36.58 -1.25 17.72
N LEU A 166 36.92 0.03 17.83
CA LEU A 166 38.28 0.47 18.09
C LEU A 166 38.62 -0.07 19.49
N PRO A 167 39.64 -0.93 19.64
CA PRO A 167 40.08 -1.36 20.95
C PRO A 167 40.46 -0.11 21.74
N LYS A 168 39.81 0.08 22.89
CA LYS A 168 40.17 1.12 23.86
C LYS A 168 41.67 1.05 24.10
N GLN A 169 42.37 2.14 23.78
CA GLN A 169 43.79 2.29 24.01
C GLN A 169 44.12 1.82 25.43
N ALA A 170 44.99 0.81 25.53
CA ALA A 170 45.63 0.48 26.78
C ALA A 170 46.57 1.65 27.11
N SER A 171 46.21 2.44 28.12
CA SER A 171 47.11 3.38 28.77
C SER A 171 48.29 2.60 29.36
N GLY A 172 49.39 2.52 28.62
CA GLY A 172 50.68 2.12 29.15
C GLY A 172 51.29 3.30 29.89
N SER A 173 51.25 3.25 31.22
CA SER A 173 52.01 4.17 32.06
C SER A 173 53.50 4.05 31.76
N GLU A 174 54.15 5.20 31.59
CA GLU A 174 55.59 5.37 31.47
C GLU A 174 56.29 4.70 32.67
N ILE A 175 57.14 3.71 32.41
CA ILE A 175 58.16 3.29 33.37
C ILE A 175 59.43 4.05 32.98
N ASP A 176 59.71 5.04 33.82
CA ASP A 176 60.94 5.82 33.87
C ASP A 176 62.14 4.87 34.08
N ALA A 177 62.96 4.69 33.04
CA ALA A 177 64.13 3.82 33.06
C ALA A 177 65.40 4.67 33.00
N ASN A 178 65.71 5.34 34.10
CA ASN A 178 67.02 5.92 34.33
C ASN A 178 67.72 5.19 35.48
N SER A 179 68.35 4.06 35.17
CA SER A 179 69.59 3.55 35.77
C SER A 179 69.79 2.10 35.38
N ILE A 180 70.82 1.84 34.56
CA ILE A 180 71.94 0.94 34.87
C ILE A 180 72.93 1.09 33.71
N ASP A 181 74.00 1.83 34.00
CA ASP A 181 75.28 1.71 33.34
C ASP A 181 75.79 0.27 33.49
N ALA A 182 76.08 -0.39 32.37
CA ALA A 182 77.07 -1.47 32.32
C ALA A 182 77.60 -1.61 30.89
N ASN A 183 78.55 -0.72 30.59
CA ASN A 183 79.68 -0.93 29.70
C ASN A 183 80.07 -2.42 29.54
N SER A 184 80.11 -2.95 28.31
CA SER A 184 81.15 -3.84 27.78
C SER A 184 80.81 -4.30 26.36
N ASN A 185 81.75 -4.01 25.45
CA ASN A 185 81.84 -4.52 24.08
C ASN A 185 81.60 -6.04 24.00
N ASP A 186 80.86 -6.49 22.99
CA ASP A 186 81.43 -7.48 22.08
C ASP A 186 80.71 -7.49 20.72
N THR A 187 81.52 -7.89 19.78
CA THR A 187 81.48 -7.79 18.34
C THR A 187 80.68 -8.95 17.73
N ASP A 188 80.43 -8.82 16.42
CA ASP A 188 80.44 -9.93 15.47
C ASP A 188 79.15 -10.75 15.15
N TYR A 189 78.71 -10.49 13.91
CA TYR A 189 78.65 -11.45 12.80
C TYR A 189 77.36 -12.20 12.43
N PHE A 190 77.01 -11.96 11.15
CA PHE A 190 76.55 -12.86 10.10
C PHE A 190 75.05 -13.13 9.86
N ASN A 191 74.60 -12.49 8.77
CA ASN A 191 73.76 -13.05 7.69
C ASN A 191 73.90 -14.57 7.47
N ARG A 192 72.75 -15.22 7.31
CA ARG A 192 72.39 -16.35 6.40
C ARG A 192 70.87 -16.55 6.59
N ALA A 193 70.01 -16.71 5.59
CA ALA A 193 70.16 -17.13 4.20
C ALA A 193 69.07 -16.45 3.33
#